data_AF-A0A7C4MG58-F1
#
_entry.id   AF-A0A7C4MG58-F1
#
_cell.length_a   1.000
_cell.length_b   1.000
_cell.length_c   1.000
_cell.angle_alpha   90.00
_cell.angle_beta   90.00
_cell.angle_gamma   90.00
#
_symmetry.space_group_name_H-M   'P 1'
#
loop_
_entity.id
_entity.type
_entity.pdbx_description
1 polymer ?
#
loop_
_entity_poly.entity_id
_entity_poly.type
_entity_poly.pdbx_seq_one_letter_code
_entity_poly.pdbx_strand_id
1 'polypeptide(L)'
;MRKYYDQFVDLFKKVQQFDPNYAKAFMEFVKESEKEGALSTKVKELISVALGVAARCHFCIAIHVKNAIEAGATKQEIVEAGFVAALMGGGPTFTYLKYLFDACEQFGAK
;
A
#
# COMPACT_ATOMS: atom_id res chain seq x y z
N MET A 1 4.65 0.30 -11.12
CA MET A 1 3.69 0.41 -10.00
C MET A 1 2.35 1.01 -10.43
N ARG A 2 2.30 2.03 -11.32
CA ARG A 2 1.02 2.52 -11.91
C ARG A 2 0.15 1.38 -12.48
N LYS A 3 0.74 0.52 -13.32
CA LYS A 3 0.09 -0.71 -13.83
C LYS A 3 -0.68 -1.48 -12.75
N TYR A 4 -0.07 -1.73 -11.59
CA TYR A 4 -0.69 -2.54 -10.54
C TYR A 4 -1.81 -1.78 -9.83
N TYR A 5 -1.62 -0.47 -9.63
CA TYR A 5 -2.67 0.41 -9.13
C TYR A 5 -3.88 0.44 -10.08
N ASP A 6 -3.65 0.65 -11.37
CA ASP A 6 -4.72 0.70 -12.39
C ASP A 6 -5.47 -0.64 -12.47
N GLN A 7 -4.73 -1.76 -12.46
CA GLN A 7 -5.32 -3.10 -12.42
C GLN A 7 -6.15 -3.36 -11.15
N PHE A 8 -5.73 -2.84 -10.00
CA PHE A 8 -6.52 -2.93 -8.77
C PHE A 8 -7.80 -2.11 -8.86
N VAL A 9 -7.73 -0.88 -9.38
CA VAL A 9 -8.91 -0.03 -9.61
C VAL A 9 -9.90 -0.73 -10.54
N ASP A 10 -9.41 -1.36 -11.61
CA ASP A 10 -10.26 -2.12 -12.53
C ASP A 10 -10.86 -3.37 -11.89
N LEU A 11 -10.10 -4.08 -11.05
CA LEU A 11 -10.63 -5.19 -10.25
C LEU A 11 -11.77 -4.70 -9.35
N PHE A 12 -11.55 -3.60 -8.62
CA PHE A 12 -12.56 -3.07 -7.71
C PHE A 12 -13.85 -2.68 -8.44
N LYS A 13 -13.75 -2.04 -9.63
CA LYS A 13 -14.90 -1.74 -10.49
C LYS A 13 -15.66 -3.01 -10.90
N LYS A 14 -14.95 -4.09 -11.28
CA LYS A 14 -15.58 -5.37 -11.63
C LYS A 14 -16.32 -5.98 -10.44
N VAL A 15 -15.73 -5.96 -9.25
CA VAL A 15 -16.38 -6.44 -8.02
C VAL A 15 -17.62 -5.61 -7.72
N GLN A 16 -17.55 -4.28 -7.83
CA GLN A 16 -18.70 -3.39 -7.64
C GLN A 16 -19.84 -3.64 -8.64
N GLN A 17 -19.52 -3.96 -9.89
CA GLN A 17 -20.53 -4.31 -10.90
C GLN A 17 -21.16 -5.69 -10.67
N PHE A 18 -20.36 -6.65 -10.17
CA PHE A 18 -20.81 -8.01 -9.90
C PHE A 18 -21.66 -8.10 -8.62
N ASP A 19 -21.18 -7.50 -7.53
CA ASP A 19 -21.87 -7.42 -6.24
C ASP A 19 -21.57 -6.07 -5.55
N PRO A 20 -22.47 -5.09 -5.71
CA PRO A 20 -22.32 -3.78 -5.08
C PRO A 20 -22.30 -3.83 -3.55
N ASN A 21 -23.03 -4.78 -2.94
CA ASN A 21 -23.13 -4.88 -1.48
C ASN A 21 -21.82 -5.41 -0.89
N TYR A 22 -21.22 -6.42 -1.53
CA TYR A 22 -19.90 -6.91 -1.14
C TYR A 22 -18.82 -5.83 -1.29
N ALA A 23 -18.80 -5.12 -2.43
CA ALA A 23 -17.85 -4.03 -2.65
C ALA A 23 -17.98 -2.92 -1.59
N LYS A 24 -19.22 -2.55 -1.23
CA LYS A 24 -19.50 -1.57 -0.19
C LYS A 24 -19.00 -2.05 1.17
N ALA A 25 -19.32 -3.27 1.58
CA ALA A 25 -18.88 -3.84 2.86
C ALA A 25 -17.34 -3.89 2.96
N PHE A 26 -16.66 -4.28 1.89
CA PHE A 26 -15.20 -4.26 1.85
C PHE A 26 -14.62 -2.85 2.01
N MET A 27 -15.17 -1.85 1.32
CA MET A 27 -14.71 -0.46 1.46
C MET A 27 -14.98 0.14 2.83
N GLU A 28 -16.08 -0.24 3.48
CA GLU A 28 -16.36 0.15 4.86
C GLU A 28 -15.31 -0.43 5.82
N PHE A 29 -14.93 -1.70 5.65
CA PHE A 29 -13.84 -2.31 6.40
C PHE A 29 -12.49 -1.60 6.19
N VAL A 30 -12.14 -1.30 4.94
CA VAL A 30 -10.90 -0.56 4.61
C VAL A 30 -10.91 0.82 5.27
N LYS A 31 -11.99 1.59 5.07
CA LYS A 31 -12.14 2.94 5.63
C LYS A 31 -12.06 2.93 7.15
N GLU A 32 -12.71 1.98 7.81
CA GLU A 32 -12.70 1.89 9.28
C GLU A 32 -11.31 1.53 9.82
N SER A 33 -10.55 0.70 9.09
CA SER A 33 -9.18 0.32 9.45
C SER A 33 -8.19 1.47 9.25
N GLU A 34 -8.33 2.22 8.16
CA GLU A 34 -7.39 3.27 7.73
C GLU A 34 -7.69 4.65 8.32
N LYS A 35 -8.91 4.91 8.82
CA LYS A 35 -9.25 6.22 9.39
C LYS A 35 -8.30 6.63 10.51
N GLU A 36 -8.04 7.91 10.63
CA GLU A 36 -7.21 8.46 11.69
C GLU A 36 -7.79 8.15 13.09
N GLY A 37 -6.90 7.92 14.05
CA GLY A 37 -7.24 7.66 15.45
C GLY A 37 -6.01 7.85 16.33
N ALA A 38 -5.72 6.89 17.23
CA ALA A 38 -4.49 6.92 18.02
C ALA A 38 -3.21 6.87 17.15
N LEU A 39 -3.31 6.30 15.95
CA LEU A 39 -2.31 6.39 14.90
C LEU A 39 -2.86 7.26 13.76
N SER A 40 -2.04 8.17 13.24
CA SER A 40 -2.38 8.96 12.07
C SER A 40 -2.46 8.08 10.82
N THR A 41 -3.20 8.53 9.81
CA THR A 41 -3.31 7.84 8.51
C THR A 41 -1.93 7.58 7.91
N LYS A 42 -1.01 8.55 8.00
CA LYS A 42 0.38 8.39 7.54
C LYS A 42 1.06 7.18 8.18
N VAL A 43 0.95 7.04 9.50
CA VAL A 43 1.58 5.93 10.24
C VAL A 43 0.94 4.60 9.85
N LYS A 44 -0.38 4.55 9.72
CA LYS A 44 -1.09 3.34 9.28
C LYS A 44 -0.67 2.92 7.88
N GLU A 45 -0.55 3.85 6.94
CA GLU A 45 -0.10 3.55 5.58
C GLU A 45 1.36 3.07 5.54
N LEU A 46 2.25 3.61 6.37
CA LEU A 46 3.62 3.08 6.49
C LEU A 46 3.64 1.64 7.00
N ILE A 47 2.76 1.29 7.95
CA ILE A 47 2.57 -0.10 8.40
C ILE A 47 2.06 -0.96 7.23
N SER A 48 1.07 -0.48 6.50
CA SER A 48 0.52 -1.18 5.32
C SER A 48 1.55 -1.38 4.22
N VAL A 49 2.44 -0.41 3.98
CA VAL A 49 3.59 -0.55 3.07
C VAL A 49 4.50 -1.70 3.51
N ALA A 50 4.91 -1.71 4.79
CA ALA A 50 5.75 -2.77 5.33
C ALA A 50 5.08 -4.15 5.19
N LEU A 51 3.78 -4.24 5.50
CA LEU A 51 2.99 -5.46 5.33
C LEU A 51 2.86 -5.88 3.86
N GLY A 52 2.68 -4.94 2.93
CA GLY A 52 2.64 -5.21 1.50
C GLY A 52 3.95 -5.79 0.98
N VAL A 53 5.09 -5.27 1.45
CA VAL A 53 6.43 -5.79 1.15
C VAL A 53 6.62 -7.18 1.76
N ALA A 54 6.29 -7.37 3.04
CA ALA A 54 6.39 -8.66 3.73
C ALA A 54 5.51 -9.74 3.10
N ALA A 55 4.29 -9.38 2.69
CA ALA A 55 3.36 -10.25 1.96
C ALA A 55 3.75 -10.46 0.50
N ARG A 56 4.78 -9.75 0.00
CA ARG A 56 5.27 -9.84 -1.38
C ARG A 56 4.17 -9.56 -2.40
N CYS A 57 3.33 -8.57 -2.11
CA CYS A 57 2.12 -8.24 -2.86
C CYS A 57 2.32 -6.97 -3.69
N HIS A 58 2.46 -7.09 -5.02
CA HIS A 58 2.67 -5.93 -5.90
C HIS A 58 1.52 -4.91 -5.86
N PHE A 59 0.27 -5.39 -5.76
CA PHE A 59 -0.90 -4.52 -5.64
C PHE A 59 -0.87 -3.72 -4.35
N CYS A 60 -0.61 -4.40 -3.23
CA CYS A 60 -0.55 -3.80 -1.90
C CYS A 60 0.55 -2.73 -1.82
N ILE A 61 1.75 -3.04 -2.34
CA ILE A 61 2.84 -2.07 -2.42
C ILE A 61 2.45 -0.86 -3.27
N ALA A 62 1.80 -1.07 -4.43
CA ALA A 62 1.38 0.03 -5.29
C ALA A 62 0.37 0.97 -4.59
N ILE A 63 -0.65 0.40 -3.97
CA ILE A 63 -1.75 1.14 -3.32
C ILE A 63 -1.22 1.90 -2.11
N HIS A 64 -0.58 1.20 -1.17
CA HIS A 64 -0.22 1.81 0.11
C HIS A 64 0.96 2.77 0.00
N VAL A 65 1.88 2.59 -0.96
CA VAL A 65 2.90 3.63 -1.22
C VAL A 65 2.24 4.91 -1.74
N LYS A 66 1.28 4.81 -2.67
CA LYS A 66 0.56 5.98 -3.18
C LYS A 66 -0.22 6.67 -2.06
N ASN A 67 -0.97 5.91 -1.26
CA ASN A 67 -1.72 6.45 -0.13
C ASN A 67 -0.82 7.08 0.94
N ALA A 68 0.34 6.47 1.24
CA ALA A 68 1.32 7.02 2.18
C ALA A 68 1.82 8.40 1.70
N ILE A 69 2.14 8.54 0.41
CA ILE A 69 2.54 9.82 -0.20
C ILE A 69 1.42 10.86 -0.08
N GLU A 70 0.18 10.47 -0.38
CA GLU A 70 -1.00 11.34 -0.25
C GLU A 70 -1.26 11.76 1.21
N ALA A 71 -0.91 10.89 2.17
CA ALA A 71 -0.94 11.18 3.61
C ALA A 71 0.30 11.98 4.10
N GLY A 72 1.19 12.39 3.20
CA GLY A 72 2.34 13.23 3.52
C GLY A 72 3.61 12.48 3.96
N ALA A 73 3.70 11.17 3.71
CA ALA A 73 4.93 10.42 3.92
C ALA A 73 5.99 10.82 2.89
N THR A 74 7.22 10.97 3.37
CA THR A 74 8.43 11.18 2.56
C THR A 74 8.91 9.85 1.97
N LYS A 75 9.72 9.93 0.90
CA LYS A 75 10.40 8.75 0.36
C LYS A 75 11.20 8.01 1.43
N GLN A 76 11.85 8.76 2.33
CA GLN A 76 12.66 8.18 3.40
C GLN A 76 11.81 7.36 4.38
N GLU A 77 10.70 7.91 4.87
CA GLU A 77 9.78 7.18 5.78
C GLU A 77 9.26 5.88 5.14
N ILE A 78 8.87 5.94 3.86
CA ILE A 78 8.36 4.78 3.12
C ILE A 78 9.43 3.69 2.96
N VAL A 79 10.66 4.08 2.61
CA VAL A 79 11.79 3.16 2.44
C VAL A 79 12.19 2.53 3.77
N GLU A 80 12.24 3.30 4.86
CA GLU A 80 12.54 2.77 6.20
C GLU A 80 11.49 1.75 6.66
N ALA A 81 10.20 1.96 6.37
CA ALA A 81 9.17 0.96 6.62
C ALA A 81 9.42 -0.34 5.84
N GLY A 82 9.86 -0.23 4.58
CA GLY A 82 10.29 -1.37 3.78
C GLY A 82 11.49 -2.11 4.38
N PHE A 83 12.47 -1.39 4.93
CA PHE A 83 13.63 -2.01 5.57
C PHE A 83 13.26 -2.84 6.79
N VAL A 84 12.27 -2.39 7.58
CA VAL A 84 11.72 -3.20 8.69
C VAL A 84 11.10 -4.49 8.16
N ALA A 85 10.37 -4.44 7.04
CA ALA A 85 9.85 -5.66 6.42
C ALA A 85 10.97 -6.61 5.94
N ALA A 86 12.02 -6.07 5.33
CA ALA A 86 13.17 -6.85 4.89
C ALA A 86 13.96 -7.46 6.06
N LEU A 87 14.12 -6.74 7.18
CA LEU A 87 14.70 -7.27 8.41
C LEU A 87 13.94 -8.52 8.89
N MET A 88 12.61 -8.46 8.90
CA MET A 88 11.77 -9.55 9.39
C MET A 88 11.66 -10.73 8.40
N GLY A 89 11.76 -10.47 7.09
CA GLY A 89 11.55 -11.48 6.05
C GLY A 89 12.81 -11.97 5.34
N GLY A 90 13.98 -11.40 5.64
CA GLY A 90 15.26 -11.76 5.04
C GLY A 90 15.34 -11.53 3.52
N GLY A 91 16.22 -12.28 2.87
CA GLY A 91 16.51 -12.15 1.43
C GLY A 91 15.28 -12.16 0.51
N PRO A 92 14.29 -13.06 0.67
CA PRO A 92 13.10 -13.08 -0.17
C PRO A 92 12.30 -11.77 -0.10
N THR A 93 12.11 -11.23 1.09
CA THR A 93 11.39 -9.96 1.27
C THR A 93 12.21 -8.77 0.81
N PHE A 94 13.53 -8.80 1.00
CA PHE A 94 14.45 -7.76 0.52
C PHE A 94 14.30 -7.51 -0.98
N THR A 95 14.13 -8.55 -1.80
CA THR A 95 13.96 -8.36 -3.27
C THR A 95 12.72 -7.55 -3.65
N TYR A 96 11.70 -7.50 -2.78
CA TYR A 96 10.48 -6.73 -3.01
C TYR A 96 10.64 -5.23 -2.74
N LEU A 97 11.74 -4.81 -2.10
CA LEU A 97 12.08 -3.39 -1.96
C LEU A 97 12.20 -2.71 -3.33
N LYS A 98 12.58 -3.44 -4.38
CA LYS A 98 12.57 -2.91 -5.74
C LYS A 98 11.23 -2.28 -6.10
N TYR A 99 10.11 -2.95 -5.82
CA TYR A 99 8.78 -2.45 -6.16
C TYR A 99 8.36 -1.26 -5.31
N LEU A 100 8.86 -1.19 -4.08
CA LEU A 100 8.68 -0.03 -3.20
C LEU A 100 9.43 1.20 -3.75
N PHE A 101 10.68 1.04 -4.17
CA PHE A 101 11.44 2.11 -4.83
C PHE A 101 10.78 2.55 -6.14
N ASP A 102 10.39 1.60 -7.00
CA ASP A 102 9.68 1.87 -8.25
C ASP A 102 8.35 2.61 -7.98
N ALA A 103 7.65 2.31 -6.86
CA ALA A 103 6.42 3.01 -6.49
C ALA A 103 6.69 4.45 -6.06
N CYS A 104 7.69 4.68 -5.22
CA CYS A 104 8.07 6.02 -4.77
C CYS A 104 8.41 6.93 -5.96
N GLU A 105 9.17 6.43 -6.93
CA GLU A 105 9.55 7.18 -8.13
C GLU A 105 8.35 7.47 -9.03
N GLN A 106 7.51 6.47 -9.29
CA GLN A 106 6.37 6.64 -10.18
C GLN A 106 5.28 7.54 -9.58
N PHE A 107 5.06 7.49 -8.27
CA PHE A 107 4.04 8.30 -7.60
C PHE A 107 4.56 9.64 -7.09
N GLY A 108 5.85 9.96 -7.29
CA GLY A 108 6.41 11.28 -7.02
C GLY A 108 6.63 11.56 -5.53
N ALA A 109 7.08 10.55 -4.76
CA ALA A 109 7.49 10.74 -3.38
C ALA A 109 8.60 11.81 -3.29
N LYS A 110 8.47 12.73 -2.34
CA LYS A 110 9.44 13.79 -2.06
C LYS A 110 10.61 13.27 -1.22
#